data_AF-A0A1M3QXQ1-F1
#
_entry.id   AF-A0A1M3QXQ1-F1
#
_cell.length_a   1.000
_cell.length_b   1.000
_cell.length_c   1.000
_cell.angle_alpha   90.00
_cell.angle_beta   90.00
_cell.angle_gamma   90.00
#
_symmetry.space_group_name_H-M   'P 1'
#
loop_
_entity.id
_entity.type
_entity.pdbx_description
1 polymer ?
#
loop_
_entity_poly.entity_id
_entity_poly.type
_entity_poly.pdbx_seq_one_letter_code
_entity_poly.pdbx_strand_id
1 'polypeptide(L)'
;MIMNFLIVILNRVYFFLTKVKNQSPLFGAVTLVTVLISFSILNIIGLYYAFKIKSVIIVNIPLFLVLNLLIFIPLYFYANKKKALITERIVPYFKTKNLIVVILFLFTVVSTIYLASINRDKISEQTKKEQYEKPRKESLEGKIRKLFE
;
A
#
# COMPACT_ATOMS: atom_id res chain seq x y z
N MET A 1 -31.61 10.31 1.91
CA MET A 1 -30.85 9.53 0.90
C MET A 1 -29.57 9.00 1.56
N ILE A 2 -29.41 7.67 1.68
CA ILE A 2 -28.21 7.09 2.28
C ILE A 2 -27.06 7.18 1.27
N MET A 3 -26.17 8.15 1.45
CA MET A 3 -25.05 8.36 0.52
C MET A 3 -23.98 7.27 0.68
N ASN A 4 -23.55 6.66 -0.42
CA ASN A 4 -22.58 5.55 -0.42
C ASN A 4 -21.22 5.97 0.18
N PHE A 5 -20.59 5.09 0.97
CA PHE A 5 -19.26 5.29 1.57
C PHE A 5 -18.19 5.68 0.55
N LEU A 6 -18.18 5.06 -0.64
CA LEU A 6 -17.24 5.41 -1.71
C LEU A 6 -17.39 6.86 -2.16
N ILE A 7 -18.63 7.36 -2.23
CA ILE A 7 -18.91 8.76 -2.57
C ILE A 7 -18.35 9.69 -1.48
N VAL A 8 -18.47 9.29 -0.21
CA VAL A 8 -17.92 10.07 0.92
C VAL A 8 -16.40 10.19 0.79
N ILE A 9 -15.69 9.07 0.59
CA ILE A 9 -14.22 9.11 0.45
C ILE A 9 -13.83 9.97 -0.76
N LEU A 10 -14.42 9.71 -1.92
CA LEU A 10 -14.12 10.45 -3.15
C LEU A 10 -14.36 11.95 -2.97
N ASN A 11 -15.46 12.34 -2.31
CA ASN A 11 -15.74 13.74 -2.01
C ASN A 11 -14.67 14.37 -1.10
N ARG A 12 -14.28 13.70 -0.02
CA ARG A 12 -13.27 14.23 0.92
C ARG A 12 -11.92 14.42 0.24
N VAL A 13 -11.49 13.45 -0.56
CA VAL A 13 -10.24 13.54 -1.32
C VAL A 13 -10.36 14.58 -2.43
N TYR A 14 -11.49 14.66 -3.13
CA TYR A 14 -11.76 15.69 -4.13
C TYR A 14 -11.61 17.09 -3.54
N PHE A 15 -12.26 17.39 -2.41
CA PHE A 15 -12.17 18.70 -1.78
C PHE A 15 -10.77 19.02 -1.25
N PHE A 16 -10.06 18.01 -0.74
CA PHE A 16 -8.65 18.17 -0.38
C PHE A 16 -7.82 18.57 -1.61
N LEU A 17 -8.01 17.88 -2.75
CA LEU A 17 -7.32 18.17 -4.00
C LEU A 17 -7.69 19.53 -4.60
N THR A 18 -8.94 19.97 -4.45
CA THR A 18 -9.35 21.33 -4.81
C THR A 18 -8.64 22.38 -3.97
N LYS A 19 -8.46 22.14 -2.65
CA LYS A 19 -7.74 23.07 -1.76
C LYS A 19 -6.27 23.21 -2.10
N VAL A 20 -5.61 22.12 -2.51
CA VAL A 20 -4.21 22.16 -2.97
C VAL A 20 -4.07 22.55 -4.45
N LYS A 21 -5.14 23.10 -5.07
CA LYS A 21 -5.15 23.59 -6.45
C LYS A 21 -4.71 22.55 -7.49
N ASN A 22 -5.06 21.28 -7.30
CA ASN A 22 -4.82 20.25 -8.30
C ASN A 22 -5.60 20.56 -9.59
N GLN A 23 -4.98 20.38 -10.75
CA GLN A 23 -5.58 20.66 -12.06
C GLN A 23 -6.79 19.76 -12.38
N SER A 24 -6.79 18.52 -11.89
CA SER A 24 -7.89 17.57 -12.07
C SER A 24 -8.26 16.88 -10.76
N PRO A 25 -9.00 17.57 -9.86
CA PRO A 25 -9.29 17.05 -8.53
C PRO A 25 -10.11 15.75 -8.54
N LEU A 26 -10.99 15.55 -9.54
CA LEU A 26 -11.79 14.33 -9.64
C LEU A 26 -10.93 13.13 -10.05
N PHE A 27 -10.10 13.29 -11.08
CA PHE A 27 -9.19 12.24 -11.51
C PHE A 27 -8.20 11.90 -10.39
N GLY A 28 -7.58 12.92 -9.78
CA GLY A 28 -6.68 12.73 -8.66
C GLY A 28 -7.36 12.05 -7.46
N ALA A 29 -8.63 12.34 -7.20
CA ALA A 29 -9.37 11.68 -6.13
C ALA A 29 -9.55 10.19 -6.42
N VAL A 30 -9.92 9.83 -7.65
CA VAL A 30 -10.03 8.43 -8.07
C VAL A 30 -8.68 7.73 -7.96
N THR A 31 -7.59 8.37 -8.41
CA THR A 31 -6.23 7.81 -8.32
C THR A 31 -5.82 7.56 -6.87
N LEU A 32 -5.95 8.56 -5.99
CA LEU A 32 -5.56 8.43 -4.58
C LEU A 32 -6.41 7.39 -3.84
N VAL A 33 -7.72 7.36 -4.08
CA VAL A 33 -8.60 6.36 -3.48
C VAL A 33 -8.28 4.96 -4.00
N THR A 34 -7.94 4.83 -5.28
CA THR A 34 -7.48 3.55 -5.85
C THR A 34 -6.23 3.07 -5.14
N VAL A 35 -5.21 3.90 -5.05
CA VAL A 35 -3.95 3.58 -4.37
C VAL A 35 -4.20 3.19 -2.92
N LEU A 36 -5.04 3.94 -2.21
CA LEU A 36 -5.42 3.62 -0.83
C LEU A 36 -6.07 2.24 -0.69
N ILE A 37 -7.02 1.91 -1.57
CA ILE A 37 -7.69 0.59 -1.55
C ILE A 37 -6.67 -0.51 -1.90
N SER A 38 -5.86 -0.33 -2.94
CA SER A 38 -4.84 -1.29 -3.36
C SER A 38 -3.83 -1.57 -2.24
N PHE A 39 -3.31 -0.54 -1.58
CA PHE A 39 -2.41 -0.68 -0.44
C PHE A 39 -3.09 -1.37 0.74
N SER A 40 -4.35 -1.05 1.02
CA SER A 40 -5.09 -1.70 2.11
C SER A 40 -5.28 -3.21 1.85
N ILE A 41 -5.60 -3.59 0.62
CA ILE A 41 -5.70 -5.01 0.21
C ILE A 41 -4.34 -5.69 0.36
N LEU A 42 -3.26 -5.07 -0.13
CA LEU A 42 -1.91 -5.60 0.04
C LEU A 42 -1.51 -5.74 1.50
N ASN A 43 -1.87 -4.80 2.36
CA ASN A 43 -1.60 -4.89 3.79
C ASN A 43 -2.38 -6.03 4.43
N ILE A 44 -3.64 -6.26 4.07
CA ILE A 44 -4.42 -7.40 4.58
C ILE A 44 -3.78 -8.72 4.16
N ILE A 45 -3.44 -8.84 2.88
CA ILE A 45 -2.72 -10.01 2.34
C ILE A 45 -1.38 -10.18 3.09
N GLY A 46 -0.65 -9.08 3.27
CA GLY A 46 0.62 -9.02 3.97
C GLY A 46 0.52 -9.52 5.40
N LEU A 47 -0.49 -9.05 6.15
CA LEU A 47 -0.75 -9.48 7.52
C LEU A 47 -1.09 -10.96 7.59
N TYR A 48 -1.96 -11.45 6.69
CA TYR A 48 -2.31 -12.87 6.62
C TYR A 48 -1.08 -13.77 6.44
N TYR A 49 -0.18 -13.38 5.54
CA TYR A 49 1.06 -14.11 5.32
C TYR A 49 2.13 -13.86 6.40
N ALA A 50 2.13 -12.71 7.08
CA ALA A 50 3.05 -12.44 8.17
C ALA A 50 2.90 -13.46 9.31
N PHE A 51 1.66 -13.89 9.61
CA PHE A 51 1.37 -14.95 10.58
C PHE A 51 1.75 -16.36 10.09
N LYS A 52 1.97 -16.56 8.79
CA LYS A 52 2.48 -17.81 8.22
C LYS A 52 3.99 -17.67 8.02
N ILE A 53 4.75 -18.21 8.97
CA ILE A 53 6.21 -18.08 9.22
C ILE A 53 7.16 -18.17 7.99
N LYS A 54 6.71 -18.54 6.77
CA LYS A 54 7.57 -18.91 5.65
C LYS A 54 7.73 -17.90 4.50
N SER A 55 7.12 -16.71 4.52
CA SER A 55 7.27 -15.77 3.39
C SER A 55 7.82 -14.40 3.79
N VAL A 56 8.90 -14.01 3.10
CA VAL A 56 9.22 -12.61 2.81
C VAL A 56 8.34 -12.21 1.65
N ILE A 57 7.53 -11.17 1.83
CA ILE A 57 6.58 -10.74 0.81
C ILE A 57 7.26 -9.64 0.01
N ILE A 58 7.79 -10.00 -1.15
CA ILE A 58 8.24 -9.03 -2.14
C ILE A 58 7.00 -8.64 -2.93
N VAL A 59 6.57 -7.38 -2.78
CA VAL A 59 5.48 -6.84 -3.60
C VAL A 59 5.97 -6.81 -5.06
N ASN A 60 5.41 -7.69 -5.88
CA ASN A 60 5.73 -7.74 -7.30
C ASN A 60 5.12 -6.51 -8.00
N ILE A 61 5.95 -5.61 -8.52
CA ILE A 61 5.54 -4.33 -9.12
C ILE A 61 4.49 -4.56 -10.24
N PRO A 62 4.69 -5.47 -11.20
CA PRO A 62 3.66 -5.87 -12.16
C PRO A 62 2.31 -6.24 -11.54
N LEU A 63 2.30 -7.04 -10.47
CA LEU A 63 1.07 -7.46 -9.80
C LEU A 63 0.36 -6.26 -9.14
N PHE A 64 1.12 -5.35 -8.53
CA PHE A 64 0.58 -4.12 -7.96
C PHE A 64 -0.05 -3.22 -9.04
N LEU A 65 0.59 -3.07 -10.19
CA LEU A 65 0.05 -2.29 -11.30
C LEU A 65 -1.26 -2.88 -11.83
N VAL A 66 -1.32 -4.20 -12.01
CA VAL A 66 -2.55 -4.91 -12.42
C VAL A 66 -3.67 -4.69 -11.39
N LEU A 67 -3.38 -4.83 -10.10
CA LEU A 67 -4.36 -4.58 -9.03
C LEU A 67 -4.87 -3.14 -9.05
N ASN A 68 -3.98 -2.16 -9.25
CA ASN A 68 -4.38 -0.75 -9.35
C ASN A 68 -5.29 -0.53 -10.56
N LEU A 69 -4.97 -1.08 -11.73
CA LEU A 69 -5.81 -0.93 -12.92
C LEU A 69 -7.20 -1.56 -12.73
N LEU A 70 -7.26 -2.76 -12.15
CA LEU A 70 -8.52 -3.47 -11.89
C LEU A 70 -9.44 -2.69 -10.94
N ILE A 71 -8.90 -1.89 -10.02
CA ILE A 71 -9.68 -1.06 -9.11
C ILE A 71 -9.96 0.32 -9.72
N PHE A 72 -8.97 0.89 -10.41
CA PHE A 72 -9.03 2.23 -11.01
C PHE A 72 -10.15 2.31 -12.03
N ILE A 73 -10.20 1.38 -12.99
CA ILE A 73 -11.14 1.40 -14.11
C ILE A 73 -12.60 1.48 -13.61
N PRO A 74 -13.11 0.53 -12.79
CA PRO A 74 -14.49 0.59 -12.31
C PRO A 74 -14.73 1.80 -11.41
N LEU A 75 -13.76 2.19 -10.57
CA LEU A 75 -13.90 3.35 -9.69
C LEU A 75 -14.01 4.65 -10.49
N TYR A 76 -13.25 4.78 -11.57
CA TYR A 76 -13.28 5.93 -12.47
C TYR A 76 -14.63 6.06 -13.18
N PHE A 77 -15.14 4.97 -13.76
CA PHE A 77 -16.47 4.97 -14.37
C PHE A 77 -17.56 5.29 -13.35
N TYR A 78 -17.47 4.73 -12.15
CA TYR A 78 -18.39 5.02 -11.05
C TYR A 78 -18.35 6.49 -10.63
N ALA A 79 -17.15 7.06 -10.46
CA ALA A 79 -16.95 8.45 -10.07
C ALA A 79 -17.49 9.42 -11.13
N ASN A 80 -17.28 9.14 -12.41
CA ASN A 80 -17.85 9.94 -13.50
C ASN A 80 -19.38 9.89 -13.50
N LYS A 81 -19.99 8.71 -13.32
CA LYS A 81 -21.45 8.56 -13.22
C LYS A 81 -22.05 9.31 -12.02
N LYS A 82 -21.28 9.44 -10.93
CA LYS A 82 -21.71 10.08 -9.67
C LYS A 82 -21.04 11.44 -9.43
N LYS A 83 -20.50 12.08 -10.48
CA LYS A 83 -19.73 13.31 -10.40
C LYS A 83 -20.44 14.41 -9.60
N ALA A 84 -21.73 14.65 -9.87
CA ALA A 84 -22.50 15.69 -9.18
C ALA A 84 -22.45 15.53 -7.65
N LEU A 85 -22.72 14.31 -7.14
CA LEU A 85 -22.71 13.99 -5.71
C LEU A 85 -21.29 14.11 -5.09
N ILE A 86 -20.25 13.81 -5.88
CA ILE A 86 -18.86 13.91 -5.41
C ILE A 86 -18.42 15.38 -5.34
N THR A 87 -18.90 16.23 -6.24
CA THR A 87 -18.56 17.65 -6.30
C THR A 87 -19.42 18.55 -5.40
N GLU A 88 -20.50 18.02 -4.83
CA GLU A 88 -21.38 18.77 -3.93
C GLU A 88 -20.61 19.33 -2.73
N ARG A 89 -20.71 20.65 -2.52
CA ARG A 89 -20.07 21.38 -1.41
C ARG A 89 -20.59 20.97 -0.04
N ILE A 90 -21.86 20.60 0.03
CA ILE A 90 -22.55 20.28 1.28
C ILE A 90 -22.89 18.81 1.24
N VAL A 91 -21.91 17.99 1.61
CA VAL A 91 -22.15 16.58 1.84
C VAL A 91 -22.69 16.39 3.25
N PRO A 92 -23.89 15.80 3.44
CA PRO A 92 -24.46 15.61 4.75
C PRO A 92 -23.46 14.86 5.64
N TYR A 93 -23.16 15.46 6.80
CA TYR A 93 -22.16 14.94 7.71
C TYR A 93 -22.69 13.68 8.40
N PHE A 94 -22.17 12.52 8.00
CA PHE A 94 -22.47 11.24 8.64
C PHE A 94 -21.28 10.83 9.51
N LYS A 95 -21.41 10.98 10.84
CA LYS A 95 -20.37 10.63 11.84
C LYS A 95 -19.75 9.26 11.58
N THR A 96 -20.59 8.23 11.42
CA THR A 96 -20.15 6.85 11.17
C THR A 96 -19.38 6.68 9.86
N LYS A 97 -19.86 7.24 8.75
CA LYS A 97 -19.17 7.11 7.46
C LYS A 97 -17.83 7.84 7.45
N ASN A 98 -17.79 9.05 7.99
CA ASN A 98 -16.54 9.81 8.13
C ASN A 98 -15.55 9.06 9.05
N LEU A 99 -16.03 8.46 10.14
CA LEU A 99 -15.20 7.64 11.03
C LEU A 99 -14.59 6.44 10.30
N ILE A 100 -15.37 5.75 9.46
CA ILE A 100 -14.84 4.63 8.65
C ILE A 100 -13.74 5.10 7.69
N VAL A 101 -13.85 6.30 7.10
CA VAL A 101 -12.77 6.85 6.24
C VAL A 101 -11.48 7.03 7.04
N VAL A 102 -11.60 7.60 8.24
CA VAL A 102 -10.45 7.82 9.12
C VAL A 102 -9.85 6.48 9.57
N ILE A 103 -10.68 5.52 9.98
CA ILE A 103 -10.25 4.18 10.35
C ILE A 103 -9.54 3.49 9.19
N LEU A 104 -10.04 3.61 7.96
CA LEU A 104 -9.40 3.03 6.78
C LEU A 104 -7.98 3.60 6.62
N PHE A 105 -7.83 4.92 6.66
CA PHE A 105 -6.52 5.57 6.57
C PHE A 105 -5.57 5.15 7.70
N LEU A 106 -6.04 5.17 8.95
CA LEU A 106 -5.26 4.76 10.11
C LEU A 106 -4.84 3.29 10.02
N PHE A 107 -5.76 2.42 9.62
CA PHE A 107 -5.49 1.01 9.38
C PHE A 107 -4.39 0.84 8.35
N THR A 108 -4.46 1.52 7.19
CA THR A 108 -3.44 1.43 6.15
C THR A 108 -2.07 1.84 6.70
N VAL A 109 -1.98 2.98 7.39
CA VAL A 109 -0.71 3.49 7.93
C VAL A 109 -0.13 2.55 8.98
N VAL A 110 -0.92 2.15 9.99
CA VAL A 110 -0.45 1.29 11.09
C VAL A 110 -0.04 -0.09 10.57
N SER A 111 -0.85 -0.68 9.68
CA SER A 111 -0.52 -1.99 9.09
C SER A 111 0.73 -1.95 8.22
N THR A 112 0.95 -0.87 7.45
CA THR A 112 2.17 -0.70 6.67
C THR A 112 3.40 -0.59 7.57
N ILE A 113 3.35 0.21 8.65
CA ILE A 113 4.46 0.33 9.61
C ILE A 113 4.77 -1.02 10.25
N TYR A 114 3.74 -1.75 10.69
CA TYR A 114 3.89 -3.06 11.31
C TYR A 114 4.50 -4.09 10.36
N LEU A 115 3.99 -4.17 9.12
CA LEU A 115 4.52 -5.07 8.09
C LEU A 115 5.96 -4.72 7.72
N ALA A 116 6.29 -3.43 7.65
CA ALA A 116 7.67 -2.99 7.40
C ALA A 116 8.62 -3.43 8.52
N SER A 117 8.17 -3.37 9.78
CA SER A 117 8.93 -3.89 10.93
C SER A 117 9.19 -5.39 10.80
N ILE A 118 8.14 -6.19 10.59
CA ILE A 118 8.27 -7.65 10.42
C ILE A 118 9.19 -7.98 9.24
N ASN A 119 9.05 -7.26 8.13
CA ASN A 119 9.88 -7.50 6.95
C ASN A 119 11.36 -7.18 7.22
N ARG A 120 11.64 -6.08 7.95
CA ARG A 120 13.00 -5.72 8.37
C ARG A 120 13.62 -6.81 9.25
N ASP A 121 12.87 -7.34 10.21
CA ASP A 121 13.34 -8.38 11.11
C ASP A 121 13.67 -9.67 10.33
N LYS A 122 12.77 -10.10 9.43
CA LYS A 122 12.99 -11.27 8.57
C LYS A 122 14.20 -11.11 7.65
N ILE A 123 14.40 -9.93 7.05
CA ILE A 123 15.58 -9.64 6.23
C ILE A 123 16.85 -9.72 7.08
N SER A 124 16.84 -9.19 8.32
CA SER A 124 18.00 -9.25 9.21
C SER A 124 18.34 -10.70 9.57
N GLU A 125 17.35 -11.53 9.88
CA GLU A 125 17.54 -12.95 10.17
C GLU A 125 18.07 -13.74 8.97
N GLN A 126 17.52 -13.52 7.77
CA GLN A 126 18.03 -14.14 6.54
C GLN A 126 19.47 -13.74 6.24
N THR A 127 19.78 -12.44 6.38
CA THR A 127 21.14 -11.92 6.18
C THR A 127 22.14 -12.59 7.12
N LYS A 128 21.76 -12.76 8.40
CA LYS A 128 22.59 -13.48 9.37
C LYS A 128 22.81 -14.93 8.93
N LYS A 129 21.75 -15.67 8.57
CA LYS A 129 21.86 -17.07 8.12
C LYS A 129 22.78 -17.22 6.91
N GLU A 130 22.62 -16.40 5.88
CA GLU A 130 23.49 -16.44 4.69
C GLU A 130 24.96 -16.13 5.01
N GLN A 131 25.22 -15.27 6.00
CA GLN A 131 26.58 -14.93 6.42
C GLN A 131 27.26 -16.09 7.19
N TYR A 132 26.49 -16.95 7.86
CA TYR A 132 27.01 -18.17 8.50
C TYR A 132 27.13 -19.36 7.53
N GLU A 133 26.26 -19.46 6.51
CA GLU A 133 26.26 -20.57 5.55
C GLU A 133 27.24 -20.39 4.37
N LYS A 134 27.61 -19.16 4.00
CA LYS A 134 28.63 -18.96 2.96
C LYS A 134 30.01 -19.37 3.50
N PRO A 135 30.74 -20.29 2.84
CA PRO A 135 32.09 -20.62 3.25
C PRO A 135 32.92 -19.34 3.27
N ARG A 136 33.64 -19.10 4.37
CA ARG A 136 34.56 -17.96 4.50
C ARG A 136 35.41 -17.92 3.23
N LYS A 137 35.35 -16.80 2.50
CA LYS A 137 36.27 -16.59 1.37
C LYS A 137 37.68 -16.83 1.90
N GLU A 138 38.36 -17.79 1.29
CA GLU A 138 39.71 -18.16 1.64
C GLU A 138 40.57 -16.89 1.64
N SER A 139 41.33 -16.66 2.72
CA SER A 139 42.15 -15.46 2.81
C SER A 139 43.15 -15.43 1.67
N LEU A 140 43.58 -14.23 1.26
CA LEU A 140 44.63 -14.08 0.26
C LEU A 140 45.89 -14.85 0.67
N GLU A 141 46.23 -14.87 1.96
CA GLU A 141 47.32 -15.69 2.50
C GLU A 141 47.08 -17.19 2.31
N GLY A 142 45.85 -17.69 2.54
CA GLY A 142 45.51 -19.09 2.31
C GLY A 142 45.61 -19.48 0.84
N LYS A 143 45.24 -18.58 -0.09
CA LYS A 143 45.43 -18.77 -1.52
C LYS A 143 46.89 -18.73 -1.95
N ILE A 144 47.67 -17.81 -1.38
CA ILE A 144 49.10 -17.67 -1.64
C ILE A 144 49.83 -18.92 -1.15
N ARG A 145 49.55 -19.40 0.06
CA ARG A 145 50.20 -20.58 0.62
C ARG A 145 49.98 -21.85 -0.22
N LYS A 146 48.78 -22.06 -0.77
CA LYS A 146 48.48 -23.18 -1.67
C LYS A 146 49.19 -23.12 -3.02
N LEU A 147 49.76 -21.98 -3.41
CA LEU A 147 50.57 -21.85 -4.63
C LEU A 147 52.04 -22.26 -4.41
N PHE A 148 52.47 -22.41 -3.15
CA PHE A 148 53.84 -22.72 -2.77
C PHE A 148 53.98 -24.07 -2.03
N GLU A 149 52.89 -24.81 -1.85
CA GLU A 149 52.86 -26.24 -1.50
C GLU A 149 52.74 -27.08 -2.78
#